data_AF-A0A1H5S449-F1
#
_entry.id   AF-A0A1H5S449-F1
#
_cell.length_a   1.000
_cell.length_b   1.000
_cell.length_c   1.000
_cell.angle_alpha   90.00
_cell.angle_beta   90.00
_cell.angle_gamma   90.00
#
_symmetry.space_group_name_H-M   'P 1'
#
loop_
_entity.id
_entity.type
_entity.pdbx_description
1 polymer ?
#
loop_
_entity_poly.entity_id
_entity_poly.type
_entity_poly.pdbx_seq_one_letter_code
_entity_poly.pdbx_strand_id
1 'polypeptide(L)'
;MFEKLDKLREEVRRCEKRRDEANERLKAAQAKLKDAEASQILSDVGALKLSPEEVAKLLQFAASGQLSVPTADNKTENTTIETTSSIYGDDDSDDNKEESEDEDY
;
A
#
# COMPACT_ATOMS: atom_id res chain seq x y z
N MET A 1 -16.27 43.88 8.80
CA MET A 1 -15.23 44.52 7.94
C MET A 1 -13.90 43.77 8.03
N PHE A 2 -13.84 42.67 7.28
CA PHE A 2 -12.76 42.05 6.48
C PHE A 2 -13.23 40.63 6.13
N GLU A 3 -14.56 40.43 6.05
CA GLU A 3 -15.19 39.10 6.00
C GLU A 3 -14.73 38.28 4.81
N LYS A 4 -14.40 38.94 3.69
CA LYS A 4 -13.84 38.25 2.52
C LYS A 4 -12.46 37.64 2.81
N LEU A 5 -11.60 38.33 3.57
CA LEU A 5 -10.29 37.81 3.96
C LEU A 5 -10.42 36.73 5.03
N ASP A 6 -11.36 36.88 5.97
CA ASP A 6 -11.58 35.88 7.00
C ASP A 6 -12.13 34.57 6.40
N LYS A 7 -13.05 34.66 5.43
CA LYS A 7 -13.51 33.51 4.63
C LYS A 7 -12.36 32.80 3.91
N LEU A 8 -11.50 33.56 3.22
CA LEU A 8 -10.34 32.98 2.51
C LEU A 8 -9.34 32.32 3.47
N ARG A 9 -9.12 32.88 4.66
CA ARG A 9 -8.26 32.27 5.69
C ARG A 9 -8.85 30.97 6.23
N GLU A 10 -10.16 30.92 6.42
CA GLU A 10 -10.86 29.72 6.87
C GLU A 10 -10.83 28.62 5.80
N GLU A 11 -11.00 28.98 4.52
CA GLU A 11 -10.82 28.07 3.39
C GLU A 11 -9.39 27.49 3.35
N VAL A 12 -8.36 28.33 3.49
CA VAL A 12 -6.97 27.87 3.57
C VAL A 12 -6.79 26.90 4.75
N ARG A 13 -7.30 27.24 5.93
CA ARG A 13 -7.22 26.37 7.12
C ARG A 13 -7.92 25.03 6.90
N ARG A 14 -9.05 25.01 6.21
CA ARG A 14 -9.78 23.78 5.85
C ARG A 14 -8.96 22.91 4.88
N CYS A 15 -8.34 23.53 3.88
CA CYS A 15 -7.46 22.84 2.93
C CYS A 15 -6.21 22.27 3.62
N GLU A 16 -5.58 23.04 4.51
CA GLU A 16 -4.44 22.57 5.31
C GLU A 16 -4.84 21.38 6.19
N LYS A 17 -5.98 21.45 6.88
CA LYS A 17 -6.48 20.33 7.67
C LYS A 17 -6.69 19.06 6.83
N ARG A 18 -7.32 19.18 5.65
CA ARG A 18 -7.52 18.05 4.74
C ARG A 18 -6.21 17.45 4.24
N ARG A 19 -5.22 18.30 3.95
CA ARG A 19 -3.87 17.85 3.57
C ARG A 19 -3.21 17.08 4.71
N ASP A 20 -3.30 17.59 5.93
CA ASP A 20 -2.66 16.97 7.09
C ASP A 20 -3.30 15.61 7.41
N GLU A 21 -4.64 15.50 7.36
CA GLU A 21 -5.35 14.23 7.46
C GLU A 21 -4.94 13.23 6.35
N ALA A 22 -4.81 13.70 5.11
CA ALA A 22 -4.35 12.86 4.00
C ALA A 22 -2.91 12.39 4.20
N ASN A 23 -2.02 13.25 4.71
CA ASN A 23 -0.64 12.90 5.03
C ASN A 23 -0.56 11.87 6.16
N GLU A 24 -1.40 12.00 7.19
CA GLU A 24 -1.48 11.00 8.27
C GLU A 24 -1.95 9.64 7.75
N ARG A 25 -2.99 9.62 6.89
CA ARG A 25 -3.46 8.40 6.22
C ARG A 25 -2.38 7.77 5.36
N LEU A 26 -1.65 8.58 4.59
CA LEU A 26 -0.53 8.12 3.76
C LEU A 26 0.56 7.49 4.63
N LYS A 27 0.94 8.14 5.73
CA LYS A 27 1.94 7.61 6.66
C LYS A 27 1.50 6.29 7.29
N ALA A 28 0.23 6.18 7.67
CA ALA A 28 -0.33 4.93 8.20
C ALA A 28 -0.33 3.80 7.15
N ALA A 29 -0.71 4.11 5.90
CA ALA A 29 -0.66 3.16 4.80
C ALA A 29 0.77 2.69 4.49
N GLN A 30 1.74 3.60 4.49
CA GLN A 30 3.16 3.26 4.30
C GLN A 30 3.70 2.37 5.42
N ALA A 31 3.33 2.66 6.68
CA ALA A 31 3.73 1.80 7.81
C ALA A 31 3.14 0.39 7.65
N LYS A 32 1.86 0.29 7.32
CA LYS A 32 1.18 -1.00 7.09
C LYS A 32 1.82 -1.78 5.93
N LEU A 33 2.18 -1.10 4.84
CA LEU A 33 2.86 -1.72 3.70
C LEU A 33 4.23 -2.29 4.13
N LYS A 34 5.04 -1.49 4.83
CA LYS A 34 6.35 -1.92 5.31
C LYS A 34 6.26 -3.14 6.25
N ASP A 35 5.28 -3.16 7.13
CA ASP A 35 5.07 -4.29 8.05
C ASP A 35 4.61 -5.55 7.30
N ALA A 36 3.77 -5.40 6.27
CA ALA A 36 3.35 -6.50 5.41
C ALA A 36 4.53 -7.07 4.59
N GLU A 37 5.35 -6.20 4.00
CA GLU A 37 6.56 -6.60 3.27
C GLU A 37 7.55 -7.35 4.18
N ALA A 38 7.80 -6.82 5.38
CA ALA A 38 8.68 -7.48 6.35
C ALA A 38 8.14 -8.86 6.77
N SER A 39 6.82 -8.97 6.96
CA SER A 39 6.16 -10.24 7.29
C SER A 39 6.25 -11.25 6.15
N GLN A 40 6.09 -10.80 4.90
CA GLN A 40 6.25 -11.65 3.72
C GLN A 40 7.69 -12.17 3.60
N ILE A 41 8.69 -11.29 3.75
CA ILE A 41 10.11 -11.69 3.73
C ILE A 41 10.38 -12.75 4.80
N LEU A 42 9.88 -12.56 6.03
CA LEU A 42 10.07 -13.52 7.11
C LEU A 42 9.40 -14.87 6.80
N SER A 43 8.20 -14.83 6.22
CA SER A 43 7.48 -16.02 5.76
C SER A 43 8.27 -16.77 4.69
N ASP A 44 8.79 -16.06 3.68
CA ASP A 44 9.54 -16.65 2.57
C ASP A 44 10.86 -17.26 3.03
N VAL A 45 11.61 -16.55 3.88
CA VAL A 45 12.86 -17.05 4.48
C VAL A 45 12.60 -18.29 5.34
N GLY A 46 11.50 -18.28 6.11
CA GLY A 46 11.09 -19.42 6.92
C GLY A 46 10.63 -20.62 6.09
N ALA A 47 9.84 -20.40 5.04
CA ALA A 47 9.36 -21.45 4.14
C ALA A 47 10.49 -22.13 3.37
N LEU A 48 11.48 -21.35 2.93
CA LEU A 48 12.67 -21.85 2.24
C LEU A 48 13.74 -22.41 3.20
N LYS A 49 13.53 -22.28 4.53
CA LYS A 49 14.46 -22.72 5.59
C LYS A 49 15.89 -22.22 5.37
N LEU A 50 16.04 -21.01 4.85
CA LEU A 50 17.35 -20.43 4.55
C LEU A 50 18.11 -20.17 5.85
N SER A 51 19.40 -20.51 5.85
CA SER A 51 20.28 -20.13 6.95
C SER A 51 20.64 -18.63 6.86
N PRO A 52 21.00 -17.98 7.99
CA PRO A 52 21.46 -16.59 7.96
C PRO A 52 22.61 -16.33 6.98
N GLU A 53 23.51 -17.30 6.82
CA GLU A 53 24.65 -17.23 5.88
C GLU A 53 24.19 -17.31 4.42
N GLU A 54 23.16 -18.10 4.11
CA GLU A 54 22.59 -18.20 2.77
C GLU A 54 21.85 -16.91 2.39
N VAL A 55 21.10 -16.32 3.31
CA VAL A 55 20.48 -15.01 3.13
C VAL A 55 21.55 -13.94 2.91
N ALA A 56 22.64 -13.94 3.68
CA ALA A 56 23.73 -12.99 3.52
C ALA A 56 24.41 -13.10 2.14
N LYS A 57 24.63 -14.31 1.63
CA LYS A 57 25.16 -14.53 0.27
C LYS A 57 24.21 -14.00 -0.80
N LEU A 58 22.91 -14.24 -0.65
CA LEU A 58 21.90 -13.74 -1.58
C LEU A 58 21.90 -12.20 -1.63
N LEU A 59 21.93 -11.55 -0.46
CA LEU A 59 22.01 -10.09 -0.35
C LEU A 59 23.31 -9.54 -0.95
N GLN A 60 24.43 -10.24 -0.80
CA GLN A 60 25.69 -9.86 -1.42
C GLN A 60 25.64 -9.96 -2.95
N PHE A 61 25.02 -11.01 -3.51
CA PHE A 61 24.80 -11.13 -4.95
C PHE A 61 23.82 -10.10 -5.51
N ALA A 62 22.79 -9.73 -4.73
CA ALA A 62 21.89 -8.65 -5.09
C ALA A 62 22.63 -7.30 -5.12
N ALA A 63 23.46 -7.02 -4.10
CA ALA A 63 24.25 -5.79 -4.01
C ALA A 63 25.33 -5.69 -5.09
N SER A 64 25.89 -6.82 -5.54
CA SER A 64 26.86 -6.86 -6.65
C SER A 64 26.21 -6.77 -8.04
N GLY A 65 24.88 -6.73 -8.12
CA GLY A 65 24.14 -6.70 -9.39
C GLY A 65 24.21 -8.00 -10.18
N GLN A 66 24.65 -9.10 -9.57
CA GLN A 66 24.77 -10.41 -10.21
C GLN A 66 23.50 -11.26 -10.08
N LEU A 67 22.52 -10.80 -9.32
CA LEU A 67 21.23 -11.48 -9.17
C LEU A 67 20.34 -11.19 -10.39
N SER A 68 20.18 -12.18 -11.28
CA SER A 68 19.14 -12.13 -12.31
C SER A 68 17.81 -12.46 -11.65
N VAL A 69 17.08 -11.42 -11.23
CA VAL A 69 15.72 -11.58 -10.74
C VAL A 69 14.81 -11.64 -11.96
N PRO A 70 14.00 -12.70 -12.14
CA PRO A 70 12.96 -12.68 -13.16
C PRO A 70 11.98 -11.56 -12.79
N THR A 71 12.03 -10.46 -13.54
CA THR A 71 10.98 -9.44 -13.50
C THR A 71 9.68 -10.09 -13.97
N ALA A 72 8.55 -9.67 -13.41
CA ALA A 72 7.23 -10.22 -13.71
C ALA A 72 6.83 -10.15 -15.21
N ASP A 73 7.65 -9.53 -16.06
CA ASP A 73 7.48 -9.48 -17.51
C ASP A 73 7.89 -10.77 -18.22
N ASN A 74 8.64 -11.68 -17.58
CA ASN A 74 8.91 -13.00 -18.15
C ASN A 74 7.84 -14.00 -17.71
N LYS A 75 6.74 -13.98 -18.46
CA LYS A 75 5.71 -15.02 -18.46
C LYS A 75 6.31 -16.34 -18.98
N THR A 76 7.02 -17.06 -18.13
CA THR A 76 7.35 -18.47 -18.40
C THR A 76 6.07 -19.29 -18.28
N GLU A 77 5.80 -20.07 -19.32
CA GLU A 77 4.57 -20.82 -19.52
C GLU A 77 4.23 -21.73 -18.33
N ASN A 78 2.95 -21.69 -17.97
CA ASN A 78 2.30 -22.39 -16.87
C ASN A 78 2.63 -23.89 -16.86
N THR A 79 3.22 -24.38 -15.75
CA THR A 79 2.90 -25.72 -15.26
C THR A 79 1.69 -25.58 -14.34
N THR A 80 0.54 -26.05 -14.82
CA THR A 80 -0.71 -26.18 -14.06
C THR A 80 -0.50 -27.02 -12.80
N ILE A 81 -0.66 -26.40 -11.64
CA ILE A 81 -1.07 -27.10 -10.42
C ILE A 81 -2.40 -26.46 -10.00
N GLU A 82 -3.49 -27.14 -10.32
CA GLU A 82 -4.80 -26.83 -9.76
C GLU A 82 -4.73 -27.03 -8.24
N THR A 83 -4.76 -25.95 -7.47
CA THR A 83 -5.08 -26.00 -6.05
C THR A 83 -6.26 -25.08 -5.81
N THR A 84 -7.43 -25.68 -5.72
CA THR A 84 -8.69 -25.05 -5.35
C THR A 84 -8.56 -24.45 -3.95
N SER A 85 -8.56 -23.12 -3.85
CA SER A 85 -8.72 -22.40 -2.58
C SER A 85 -9.64 -21.21 -2.80
N SER A 86 -10.94 -21.50 -2.85
CA SER A 86 -12.01 -20.50 -2.76
C SER A 86 -12.32 -20.28 -1.30
N ILE A 87 -11.88 -19.15 -0.74
CA ILE A 87 -12.48 -18.49 0.44
C ILE A 87 -11.77 -17.15 0.59
N TYR A 88 -12.44 -16.08 0.19
CA TYR A 88 -12.64 -14.84 0.96
C TYR A 88 -13.60 -14.00 0.12
N GLY A 89 -14.81 -13.86 0.62
CA GLY A 89 -15.89 -13.13 -0.01
C GLY A 89 -15.56 -11.64 -0.09
N ASP A 90 -15.69 -11.14 -1.30
CA ASP A 90 -15.93 -9.76 -1.69
C ASP A 90 -17.16 -9.22 -0.94
N ASP A 91 -16.96 -8.20 -0.10
CA ASP A 91 -18.02 -7.32 0.41
C ASP A 91 -17.39 -5.94 0.70
N ASP A 92 -16.86 -5.31 -0.33
CA ASP A 92 -16.64 -3.85 -0.32
C ASP A 92 -17.99 -3.17 -0.60
N SER A 93 -18.80 -3.03 0.46
CA SER A 93 -19.93 -2.10 0.47
C SER A 93 -19.42 -0.66 0.48
N ASP A 94 -19.20 -0.13 -0.73
CA ASP A 94 -18.96 1.29 -1.02
C ASP A 94 -20.27 2.09 -0.88
N ASP A 95 -20.66 2.41 0.37
CA ASP A 95 -21.77 3.32 0.65
C ASP A 95 -21.27 4.77 0.64
N ASN A 96 -20.90 5.24 -0.55
CA ASN A 96 -20.61 6.65 -0.82
C ASN A 96 -21.94 7.43 -0.90
N LYS A 97 -22.51 7.74 0.27
CA LYS A 97 -23.63 8.69 0.38
C LYS A 97 -23.11 10.11 0.10
N GLU A 98 -23.25 10.54 -1.14
CA GLU A 98 -23.22 11.97 -1.49
C GLU A 98 -24.43 12.65 -0.84
N GLU A 99 -24.19 13.32 0.28
CA GLU A 99 -25.15 14.22 0.92
C GLU A 99 -25.23 15.49 0.06
N SER A 100 -26.27 15.55 -0.78
CA SER A 100 -26.64 16.72 -1.56
C SER A 100 -27.25 17.73 -0.59
N GLU A 101 -26.50 18.75 -0.17
CA GLU A 101 -27.04 19.88 0.57
C GLU A 101 -27.86 20.75 -0.39
N ASP A 102 -29.18 20.71 -0.21
CA ASP A 102 -30.18 21.50 -0.92
C ASP A 102 -29.89 23.02 -0.84
N GLU A 103 -29.87 23.66 -2.01
CA GLU A 103 -29.91 25.12 -2.16
C GLU A 103 -31.33 25.63 -1.85
N ASP A 104 -31.52 26.25 -0.67
CA ASP A 104 -32.68 27.11 -0.42
C ASP A 104 -32.33 28.58 -0.70
N TYR A 105 -33.12 29.16 -1.59
CA TYR A 105 -33.10 30.53 -2.14
C TYR A 105 -33.28 31.66 -1.11
#